data_AF-A0AAD4D9T5-F1
#
_entry.id   AF-A0AAD4D9T5-F1
#
_cell.length_a   1.000
_cell.length_b   1.000
_cell.length_c   1.000
_cell.angle_alpha   90.00
_cell.angle_beta   90.00
_cell.angle_gamma   90.00
#
_symmetry.space_group_name_H-M   'P 1'
#
loop_
_entity.id
_entity.type
_entity.pdbx_description
1 polymer ?
#
loop_
_entity_poly.entity_id
_entity_poly.type
_entity_poly.pdbx_seq_one_letter_code
_entity_poly.pdbx_strand_id
1 'polypeptide(L)'
;MHVILRYEIEKALIEGDIQVADVPTLWNAKMKEYLGLEVTEDRLGCLQDIHWSFGMIGYFPTYSLGSIYAVQIFTHAKENIPNLDEHLAKGEFDVLLKWLNKNVHEQGSLRESGDDLVFDLTGKHLDSSLYVKYLTDKYTAIYDL
;
A
#
# COMPACT_ATOMS: atom_id res chain seq x y z
N MET A 1 6.92 -2.24 -5.49
CA MET A 1 7.48 -1.91 -6.81
C MET A 1 6.43 -1.67 -7.90
N HIS A 2 5.47 -2.57 -8.13
CA HIS A 2 4.43 -2.37 -9.18
C HIS A 2 3.67 -1.04 -9.09
N VAL A 3 3.31 -0.61 -7.88
CA VAL A 3 2.65 0.69 -7.63
C VAL A 3 3.57 1.86 -7.97
N ILE A 4 4.85 1.79 -7.59
CA ILE A 4 5.83 2.87 -7.82
C ILE A 4 6.02 3.10 -9.33
N LEU A 5 6.16 2.02 -10.10
CA LEU A 5 6.25 2.08 -11.56
C LEU A 5 5.06 2.85 -12.17
N ARG A 6 3.83 2.54 -11.73
CA ARG A 6 2.62 3.19 -12.24
C ARG A 6 2.56 4.66 -11.83
N TYR A 7 2.88 4.96 -10.58
CA TYR A 7 2.98 6.33 -10.07
C TYR A 7 3.96 7.18 -10.90
N GLU A 8 5.15 6.65 -11.19
CA GLU A 8 6.15 7.41 -11.95
C GLU A 8 5.75 7.62 -13.41
N ILE A 9 5.06 6.66 -14.03
CA ILE A 9 4.49 6.83 -15.37
C ILE A 9 3.39 7.89 -15.34
N GLU A 10 2.48 7.83 -14.38
CA GLU A 10 1.43 8.85 -14.21
C GLU A 10 2.03 10.24 -14.01
N LYS A 11 3.04 10.35 -13.16
CA LYS A 11 3.74 11.61 -12.90
C LYS A 11 4.39 12.17 -14.17
N ALA A 12 5.12 11.35 -14.91
CA ALA A 12 5.77 11.76 -16.16
C ALA A 12 4.76 12.18 -17.25
N LEU A 13 3.60 11.52 -17.34
CA LEU A 13 2.51 11.93 -18.22
C LEU A 13 1.93 13.30 -17.83
N ILE A 14 1.73 13.54 -16.53
CA ILE A 14 1.16 14.80 -16.01
C ILE A 14 2.17 15.95 -16.15
N GLU A 15 3.45 15.70 -15.91
CA GLU A 15 4.54 16.66 -16.06
C GLU A 15 4.83 16.99 -17.54
N GLY A 16 4.36 16.14 -18.47
CA GLY A 16 4.56 16.30 -19.91
C GLY A 16 5.91 15.77 -20.40
N ASP A 17 6.63 15.04 -19.56
CA ASP A 17 7.93 14.44 -19.87
C ASP A 17 7.82 13.31 -20.90
N ILE A 18 6.66 12.66 -20.98
CA ILE A 18 6.36 11.62 -21.97
C ILE A 18 4.99 11.83 -22.62
N GLN A 19 4.81 11.26 -23.81
CA GLN A 19 3.52 11.14 -24.47
C GLN A 19 2.88 9.77 -24.16
N VAL A 20 1.58 9.64 -24.37
CA VAL A 20 0.85 8.36 -24.19
C VAL A 20 1.47 7.23 -25.01
N ALA A 21 1.96 7.53 -26.21
CA ALA A 21 2.61 6.55 -27.08
C ALA A 21 3.92 5.98 -26.50
N ASP A 22 4.54 6.65 -25.53
CA ASP A 22 5.80 6.22 -24.90
C ASP A 22 5.56 5.26 -23.72
N VAL A 23 4.32 5.16 -23.23
CA VAL A 23 3.96 4.37 -22.05
C VAL A 23 4.38 2.89 -22.15
N PRO A 24 4.15 2.16 -23.26
CA PRO A 24 4.58 0.77 -23.38
C PRO A 24 6.10 0.61 -23.19
N THR A 25 6.88 1.48 -23.81
CA THR A 25 8.35 1.46 -23.73
C THR A 25 8.83 1.74 -22.30
N LEU A 26 8.31 2.80 -21.67
CA LEU A 26 8.71 3.17 -20.31
C LEU A 26 8.28 2.10 -19.29
N TRP A 27 7.09 1.53 -19.45
CA TRP A 27 6.62 0.44 -18.62
C TRP A 27 7.58 -0.75 -18.67
N ASN A 28 7.95 -1.19 -19.86
CA ASN A 28 8.82 -2.36 -20.04
C ASN A 28 10.20 -2.11 -19.44
N ALA A 29 10.75 -0.90 -19.62
CA ALA A 29 12.01 -0.50 -19.02
C ALA A 29 11.95 -0.55 -17.48
N LYS A 30 10.92 0.03 -16.87
CA LYS A 30 10.76 0.03 -15.40
C LYS A 30 10.47 -1.35 -14.82
N MET A 31 9.72 -2.21 -15.53
CA MET A 31 9.51 -3.60 -15.12
C MET A 31 10.84 -4.37 -15.06
N LYS A 32 11.71 -4.16 -16.05
CA LYS A 32 13.05 -4.76 -16.03
C LYS A 32 13.92 -4.19 -14.92
N GLU A 33 13.90 -2.87 -14.73
CA GLU A 33 14.70 -2.18 -13.71
C GLU A 33 14.32 -2.59 -12.28
N TYR A 34 13.02 -2.58 -11.95
CA TYR A 34 12.56 -2.78 -10.57
C TYR A 34 12.30 -4.24 -10.21
N LEU A 35 11.99 -5.08 -11.19
CA LEU A 35 11.55 -6.46 -10.93
C LEU A 35 12.37 -7.49 -11.72
N GLY A 36 13.27 -7.07 -12.60
CA GLY A 36 14.07 -7.98 -13.44
C GLY A 36 13.27 -8.67 -14.54
N LEU A 37 12.00 -8.30 -14.75
CA LEU A 37 11.07 -9.00 -15.64
C LEU A 37 11.07 -8.40 -17.04
N GLU A 38 11.05 -9.27 -18.05
CA GLU A 38 10.84 -8.90 -19.45
C GLU A 38 9.36 -9.01 -19.80
N VAL A 39 8.81 -7.94 -20.35
CA VAL A 39 7.42 -7.88 -20.81
C VAL A 39 7.41 -8.18 -22.31
N THR A 40 6.78 -9.29 -22.69
CA THR A 40 6.78 -9.78 -24.07
C THR A 40 5.64 -9.24 -24.93
N GLU A 41 4.62 -8.65 -24.31
CA GLU A 41 3.43 -8.11 -24.97
C GLU A 41 2.62 -7.19 -24.04
N ASP A 42 1.91 -6.22 -24.61
CA ASP A 42 1.25 -5.16 -23.83
C ASP A 42 0.13 -5.64 -22.92
N ARG A 43 -0.52 -6.78 -23.22
CA ARG A 43 -1.50 -7.40 -22.31
C ARG A 43 -0.89 -7.87 -20.98
N LEU A 44 0.41 -8.15 -20.96
CA LEU A 44 1.19 -8.44 -19.75
C LEU A 44 1.94 -7.19 -19.24
N GLY A 45 1.84 -6.09 -19.98
CA GLY A 45 2.52 -4.83 -19.74
C GLY A 45 1.55 -3.72 -19.32
N CYS A 46 1.64 -2.58 -20.01
CA CYS A 46 0.86 -1.39 -19.69
C CYS A 46 -0.67 -1.56 -19.77
N LEU A 47 -1.18 -2.62 -20.41
CA LEU A 47 -2.62 -2.94 -20.46
C LEU A 47 -3.07 -3.93 -19.38
N GLN A 48 -2.20 -4.28 -18.44
CA GLN A 48 -2.49 -5.22 -17.35
C GLN A 48 -3.64 -4.76 -16.45
N ASP A 49 -3.77 -3.45 -16.24
CA ASP A 49 -4.74 -2.86 -15.31
C ASP A 49 -5.74 -1.95 -16.04
N ILE A 50 -6.96 -1.90 -15.51
CA ILE A 50 -8.06 -1.11 -16.07
C ILE A 50 -8.04 0.37 -15.68
N HIS A 51 -7.22 0.78 -14.70
CA HIS A 51 -7.36 2.07 -14.04
C HIS A 51 -7.27 3.26 -15.00
N TRP A 52 -6.29 3.25 -15.89
CA TRP A 52 -6.07 4.33 -16.84
C TRP A 52 -7.19 4.44 -17.88
N SER A 53 -7.78 3.31 -18.31
CA SER A 53 -8.92 3.36 -19.24
C SER A 53 -10.20 3.87 -18.60
N PHE A 54 -10.32 3.78 -17.27
CA PHE A 54 -11.39 4.38 -16.48
C PHE A 54 -11.08 5.80 -15.99
N GLY A 55 -9.95 6.39 -16.39
CA GLY A 55 -9.54 7.73 -15.99
C GLY A 55 -9.07 7.86 -14.54
N MET A 56 -8.76 6.74 -13.86
CA MET A 56 -8.32 6.72 -12.46
C MET A 56 -6.81 7.04 -12.32
N ILE A 57 -6.39 8.20 -12.81
CA ILE A 57 -5.03 8.72 -12.68
C ILE A 57 -4.80 9.23 -11.25
N GLY A 58 -3.66 8.89 -10.63
CA GLY A 58 -3.36 9.22 -9.23
C GLY A 58 -3.93 8.21 -8.24
N TYR A 59 -4.58 7.15 -8.71
CA TYR A 59 -5.21 6.13 -7.86
C TYR A 59 -4.19 5.13 -7.30
N PHE A 60 -3.21 4.68 -8.09
CA PHE A 60 -2.29 3.61 -7.68
C PHE A 60 -1.54 3.85 -6.37
N PRO A 61 -1.06 5.07 -6.05
CA PRO A 61 -0.40 5.34 -4.76
C PRO A 61 -1.23 4.91 -3.54
N THR A 62 -2.57 4.91 -3.65
CA THR A 62 -3.47 4.50 -2.55
C THR A 62 -3.28 3.05 -2.11
N TYR A 63 -2.85 2.14 -2.99
CA TYR A 63 -2.55 0.74 -2.61
C TYR A 63 -1.36 0.64 -1.66
N SER A 64 -0.30 1.40 -1.94
CA SER A 64 0.88 1.48 -1.06
C SER A 64 0.52 2.16 0.26
N LEU A 65 -0.23 3.27 0.21
CA LEU A 65 -0.72 3.94 1.41
C LEU A 65 -1.54 2.99 2.29
N GLY A 66 -2.47 2.23 1.71
CA GLY A 66 -3.28 1.25 2.43
C GLY A 66 -2.43 0.20 3.16
N SER A 67 -1.36 -0.28 2.52
CA SER A 67 -0.42 -1.24 3.15
C SER A 67 0.33 -0.63 4.34
N ILE A 68 0.75 0.63 4.22
CA ILE A 68 1.46 1.34 5.29
C ILE A 68 0.50 1.63 6.45
N TYR A 69 -0.69 2.14 6.16
CA TYR A 69 -1.75 2.34 7.14
C TYR A 69 -2.09 1.05 7.89
N ALA A 70 -2.23 -0.06 7.18
CA ALA A 70 -2.55 -1.35 7.78
C ALA A 70 -1.49 -1.78 8.81
N VAL A 71 -0.20 -1.64 8.48
CA VAL A 71 0.88 -2.00 9.42
C VAL A 71 0.90 -1.06 10.64
N GLN A 72 0.77 0.24 10.45
CA GLN A 72 0.79 1.19 11.56
C GLN A 72 -0.41 0.99 12.50
N ILE A 73 -1.62 0.87 11.95
CA ILE A 73 -2.84 0.60 12.72
C ILE A 73 -2.75 -0.74 13.44
N PHE A 74 -2.29 -1.80 12.78
CA PHE A 74 -2.17 -3.12 13.38
C PHE A 74 -1.10 -3.17 14.48
N THR A 75 0.02 -2.48 14.29
CA THR A 75 1.06 -2.34 15.33
C THR A 75 0.47 -1.69 16.57
N HIS A 76 -0.29 -0.61 16.41
CA HIS A 76 -0.95 0.05 17.53
C HIS A 76 -2.04 -0.81 18.17
N ALA A 77 -2.79 -1.59 17.38
CA ALA A 77 -3.76 -2.55 17.91
C ALA A 77 -3.09 -3.62 18.79
N LYS A 78 -1.92 -4.13 18.39
CA LYS A 78 -1.15 -5.10 19.20
C LYS A 78 -0.69 -4.53 20.54
N GLU A 79 -0.37 -3.25 20.61
CA GLU A 79 0.01 -2.58 21.87
C GLU A 79 -1.17 -2.41 22.82
N ASN A 80 -2.40 -2.28 22.28
CA ASN A 80 -3.60 -1.96 23.05
C ASN A 80 -4.53 -3.15 23.31
N ILE A 81 -4.33 -4.26 22.61
CA ILE A 81 -5.11 -5.49 22.77
C ILE A 81 -4.20 -6.58 23.36
N PRO A 82 -4.34 -6.90 24.66
CA PRO A 82 -3.59 -7.98 25.28
C PRO A 82 -3.77 -9.31 24.54
N ASN A 83 -2.68 -10.05 24.34
CA ASN A 83 -2.67 -11.38 23.74
C ASN A 83 -3.31 -11.45 22.33
N LEU A 84 -3.29 -10.34 21.57
CA LEU A 84 -3.92 -10.29 20.25
C LEU A 84 -3.44 -11.42 19.31
N ASP A 85 -2.13 -11.70 19.26
CA ASP A 85 -1.60 -12.77 18.41
C ASP A 85 -2.16 -14.16 18.79
N GLU A 86 -2.40 -14.42 20.08
CA GLU A 86 -2.96 -15.69 20.56
C GLU A 86 -4.44 -15.83 20.17
N HIS A 87 -5.21 -14.74 20.25
CA HIS A 87 -6.59 -14.71 19.76
C HIS A 87 -6.63 -15.01 18.25
N LEU A 88 -5.79 -14.34 17.46
CA LEU A 88 -5.72 -14.56 16.02
C LEU A 88 -5.31 -16.00 15.67
N ALA A 89 -4.35 -16.60 16.39
CA ALA A 89 -3.94 -17.98 16.20
C ALA A 89 -5.07 -19.01 16.44
N LYS A 90 -6.06 -18.66 17.29
CA LYS A 90 -7.25 -19.47 17.57
C LYS A 90 -8.42 -19.18 16.60
N GLY A 91 -8.26 -18.23 15.67
CA GLY A 91 -9.33 -17.77 14.79
C GLY A 91 -10.32 -16.82 15.46
N GLU A 92 -9.97 -16.23 16.60
CA GLU A 92 -10.82 -15.30 17.36
C GLU A 92 -10.61 -13.86 16.87
N PHE A 93 -11.20 -13.52 15.72
CA PHE A 93 -11.03 -12.21 15.08
C PHE A 93 -11.91 -11.09 15.68
N ASP A 94 -12.92 -11.44 16.47
CA ASP A 94 -13.92 -10.49 16.99
C ASP A 94 -13.30 -9.39 17.86
N VAL A 95 -12.23 -9.71 18.59
CA VAL A 95 -11.54 -8.73 19.45
C VAL A 95 -10.92 -7.62 18.61
N LEU A 96 -10.19 -8.00 17.55
CA LEU A 96 -9.59 -7.05 16.62
C LEU A 96 -10.66 -6.28 15.83
N LEU A 97 -11.69 -6.98 15.34
CA LEU A 97 -12.76 -6.36 14.57
C LEU A 97 -13.51 -5.30 15.39
N LYS A 98 -13.87 -5.59 16.64
CA LYS A 98 -14.52 -4.62 17.53
C LYS A 98 -13.63 -3.40 17.78
N TRP A 99 -12.34 -3.61 17.95
CA TRP A 99 -11.38 -2.53 18.11
C TRP A 99 -11.27 -1.67 16.84
N LEU A 100 -11.18 -2.29 15.66
CA LEU A 100 -11.15 -1.57 14.38
C LEU A 100 -12.45 -0.83 14.09
N ASN A 101 -13.60 -1.41 14.42
CA ASN A 101 -14.90 -0.74 14.28
C ASN A 101 -14.91 0.57 15.04
N LYS A 102 -14.57 0.54 16.34
CA LYS A 102 -14.58 1.73 17.19
C LYS A 102 -13.55 2.78 16.74
N ASN A 103 -12.34 2.36 16.44
CA ASN A 103 -11.20 3.27 16.26
C ASN A 103 -11.00 3.73 14.81
N VAL A 104 -11.54 3.00 13.83
CA VAL A 104 -11.34 3.30 12.40
C VAL A 104 -12.68 3.40 11.68
N HIS A 105 -13.50 2.35 11.69
CA HIS A 105 -14.68 2.30 10.81
C HIS A 105 -15.78 3.29 11.22
N GLU A 106 -16.07 3.41 12.52
CA GLU A 106 -17.06 4.35 13.07
C GLU A 106 -16.64 5.82 12.87
N GLN A 107 -15.35 6.08 12.67
CA GLN A 107 -14.85 7.44 12.45
C GLN A 107 -15.21 7.96 11.05
N GLY A 108 -15.51 7.08 10.09
CA GLY A 108 -15.89 7.46 8.73
C GLY A 108 -14.96 8.52 8.13
N SER A 109 -15.55 9.61 7.64
CA SER A 109 -14.82 10.79 7.13
C SER A 109 -14.95 12.00 8.07
N LEU A 110 -14.97 11.76 9.39
CA LEU A 110 -15.02 12.85 10.38
C LEU A 110 -13.70 13.61 10.53
N ARG A 111 -12.61 13.11 9.95
CA ARG A 111 -11.29 13.75 9.91
C ARG A 111 -10.98 14.28 8.53
N GLU A 112 -10.12 15.28 8.46
CA GLU A 112 -9.76 15.93 7.18
C GLU A 112 -9.02 14.98 6.26
N SER A 113 -8.16 14.10 6.82
CA SER A 113 -7.45 13.07 6.06
C SER A 113 -7.35 11.74 6.81
N GLY A 114 -6.94 10.70 6.07
CA GLY A 114 -6.58 9.41 6.69
C GLY A 114 -5.35 9.50 7.59
N ASP A 115 -4.48 10.49 7.36
CA ASP A 115 -3.29 10.73 8.18
C ASP A 115 -3.68 11.31 9.53
N ASP A 116 -4.65 12.23 9.56
CA ASP A 116 -5.22 12.78 10.79
C ASP A 116 -5.93 11.70 11.61
N LEU A 117 -6.65 10.78 10.95
CA LEU A 117 -7.25 9.63 11.63
C LEU A 117 -6.19 8.76 12.33
N VAL A 118 -5.06 8.53 11.67
CA VAL A 118 -3.96 7.75 12.26
C VAL A 118 -3.19 8.53 13.32
N PHE A 119 -3.07 9.84 13.18
CA PHE A 119 -2.52 10.70 14.22
C PHE A 119 -3.36 10.65 15.49
N ASP A 120 -4.68 10.81 15.38
CA ASP A 120 -5.61 10.70 16.50
C ASP A 120 -5.54 9.33 17.19
N LEU A 121 -5.41 8.27 16.39
CA LEU A 121 -5.36 6.90 16.89
C LEU A 121 -4.03 6.58 17.57
N THR A 122 -2.91 6.92 16.94
CA THR A 122 -1.58 6.42 17.31
C THR A 122 -0.68 7.47 17.97
N GLY A 123 -1.10 8.74 17.97
CA GLY A 123 -0.29 9.89 18.39
C GLY A 123 0.83 10.27 17.40
N LYS A 124 0.86 9.66 16.21
CA LYS A 124 1.88 9.85 15.18
C LYS A 124 1.24 9.87 13.79
N HIS A 125 1.79 10.71 12.91
CA HIS A 125 1.47 10.67 11.48
C HIS A 125 1.94 9.37 10.85
N LEU A 126 1.53 9.14 9.61
CA LEU A 126 1.89 7.98 8.81
C LEU A 126 3.41 7.85 8.68
N ASP A 127 3.93 6.69 9.10
CA ASP A 127 5.35 6.39 9.12
C ASP A 127 5.65 5.13 8.31
N SER A 128 6.20 5.31 7.12
CA SER A 128 6.58 4.19 6.24
C SER A 128 7.67 3.29 6.83
N SER A 129 8.45 3.77 7.81
CA SER A 129 9.50 2.96 8.43
C SER A 129 8.92 1.76 9.19
N LEU A 130 7.69 1.87 9.72
CA LEU A 130 6.99 0.75 10.37
C LEU A 130 6.66 -0.36 9.37
N TYR A 131 6.20 0.02 8.18
CA TYR A 131 5.94 -0.93 7.10
C TYR A 131 7.20 -1.64 6.62
N VAL A 132 8.29 -0.88 6.42
CA VAL A 132 9.59 -1.46 6.06
C VAL A 132 10.08 -2.40 7.14
N LYS A 133 10.02 -1.99 8.41
CA LYS A 133 10.40 -2.83 9.54
C LYS A 133 9.61 -4.13 9.58
N TYR A 134 8.28 -4.06 9.44
CA TYR A 134 7.42 -5.25 9.40
C TYR A 134 7.83 -6.24 8.30
N LEU A 135 8.09 -5.74 7.09
CA LEU A 135 8.55 -6.58 5.99
C LEU A 135 9.92 -7.18 6.28
N THR A 136 10.89 -6.37 6.73
CA THR A 136 12.23 -6.85 7.06
C THR A 136 12.16 -7.94 8.12
N ASP A 137 11.51 -7.68 9.26
CA ASP A 137 11.40 -8.66 10.35
C ASP A 137 10.77 -9.98 9.85
N LYS A 138 9.66 -9.89 9.11
CA LYS A 138 8.92 -11.07 8.62
C LYS A 138 9.74 -11.87 7.62
N TYR A 139 10.34 -11.21 6.63
CA TYR A 139 11.05 -11.91 5.57
C TYR A 139 12.43 -12.39 6.01
N THR A 140 13.12 -11.69 6.92
CA THR A 140 14.32 -12.22 7.58
C THR A 140 14.00 -13.50 8.36
N ALA A 141 12.90 -13.52 9.12
CA ALA A 141 12.52 -14.73 9.87
C ALA A 141 12.17 -15.94 8.98
N ILE A 142 11.60 -15.70 7.79
CA ILE A 142 11.20 -16.78 6.87
C ILE A 142 12.38 -17.30 6.04
N TYR A 143 13.26 -16.40 5.59
CA TYR A 143 14.29 -16.70 4.58
C TYR A 143 15.73 -16.66 5.12
N ASP A 144 15.93 -16.31 6.39
CA ASP A 144 17.24 -16.18 7.03
C ASP A 144 18.18 -15.22 6.28
N LEU A 145 17.67 -13.98 6.06
CA LEU A 145 18.33 -12.90 5.33
C LEU A 145 19.27 -12.07 6.22
#